data_AF-A0AAN7P6E7-F1
#
_entry.id   AF-A0AAN7P6E7-F1
#
_cell.length_a   1.000
_cell.length_b   1.000
_cell.length_c   1.000
_cell.angle_alpha   90.00
_cell.angle_beta   90.00
_cell.angle_gamma   90.00
#
_symmetry.space_group_name_H-M   'P 1'
#
loop_
_entity.id
_entity.type
_entity.pdbx_description
1 polymer ?
#
loop_
_entity_poly.entity_id
_entity_poly.type
_entity_poly.pdbx_seq_one_letter_code
_entity_poly.pdbx_strand_id
1 'polypeptide(L)'
;MSTLRLEVLKCFKSLHRTRQRVFEGDVKALVLGRSQINIEYKKNQDIKDINKINKLIETSMNVEKELLTTVIQAKEIKPGVYKAEIRPEILRLDNVPYKDCDELIDKNK
;
A
#
# COMPACT_ATOMS: atom_id res chain seq x y z
N MET A 1 -25.51 -16.00 -6.33
CA MET A 1 -24.33 -15.13 -6.55
C MET A 1 -23.10 -16.01 -6.48
N SER A 2 -22.22 -16.04 -7.48
CA SER A 2 -21.00 -16.86 -7.42
C SER A 2 -20.06 -16.32 -6.33
N THR A 3 -19.48 -17.23 -5.54
CA THR A 3 -18.53 -16.91 -4.45
C THR A 3 -17.36 -16.06 -4.96
N LEU A 4 -16.84 -16.40 -6.14
CA LEU A 4 -15.73 -15.69 -6.78
C LEU A 4 -16.04 -14.22 -7.11
N ARG A 5 -17.24 -13.93 -7.64
CA ARG A 5 -17.65 -12.55 -7.94
C ARG A 5 -17.72 -11.70 -6.68
N LEU A 6 -18.17 -12.29 -5.57
CA LEU A 6 -18.23 -11.62 -4.28
C LEU A 6 -16.82 -11.25 -3.79
N GLU A 7 -15.85 -12.16 -3.91
CA GLU A 7 -14.46 -11.93 -3.51
C GLU A 7 -13.78 -10.83 -4.32
N VAL A 8 -13.96 -10.83 -5.65
CA VAL A 8 -13.44 -9.76 -6.52
C VAL A 8 -13.99 -8.40 -6.09
N LEU A 9 -15.30 -8.31 -5.84
CA LEU A 9 -15.94 -7.06 -5.40
C LEU A 9 -15.52 -6.63 -4.00
N LYS A 10 -15.25 -7.59 -3.10
CA LYS A 10 -14.69 -7.30 -1.78
C LYS A 10 -13.30 -6.68 -1.91
N CYS A 11 -12.41 -7.28 -2.70
CA CYS A 11 -11.06 -6.76 -2.93
C CYS A 11 -11.09 -5.37 -3.58
N PHE A 12 -11.94 -5.19 -4.60
CA PHE A 12 -12.13 -3.89 -5.26
C PHE A 12 -12.54 -2.80 -4.27
N LYS A 13 -13.51 -3.09 -3.40
CA LYS A 13 -13.95 -2.16 -2.35
C LYS A 13 -12.86 -1.92 -1.31
N SER A 14 -12.13 -2.95 -0.91
CA SER A 14 -11.05 -2.83 0.08
C SER A 14 -9.95 -1.91 -0.43
N LEU A 15 -9.49 -2.12 -1.66
CA LEU A 15 -8.46 -1.30 -2.30
C LEU A 15 -8.86 0.18 -2.41
N HIS A 16 -10.12 0.47 -2.71
CA HIS A 16 -10.62 1.85 -2.71
C HIS A 16 -10.65 2.49 -1.31
N ARG A 17 -10.98 1.73 -0.26
CA ARG A 17 -10.91 2.22 1.12
C ARG A 17 -9.47 2.45 1.55
N THR A 18 -8.57 1.52 1.20
CA THR A 18 -7.14 1.64 1.48
C THR A 18 -6.56 2.88 0.82
N ARG A 19 -6.87 3.14 -0.46
CA ARG A 19 -6.48 4.40 -1.12
C ARG A 19 -6.97 5.64 -0.35
N GLN A 20 -8.21 5.64 0.14
CA GLN A 20 -8.75 6.77 0.90
C GLN A 20 -7.99 7.02 2.21
N ARG A 21 -7.59 5.95 2.92
CA ARG A 21 -6.82 6.04 4.17
C ARG A 21 -5.35 6.40 3.94
N VAL A 22 -4.75 5.86 2.88
CA VAL A 22 -3.31 6.01 2.60
C VAL A 22 -2.98 7.38 2.02
N PHE A 23 -3.90 7.94 1.24
CA PHE A 23 -3.74 9.22 0.56
C PHE A 23 -4.69 10.29 1.10
N GLU A 24 -4.96 10.28 2.41
CA GLU A 24 -5.90 11.22 3.01
C GLU A 24 -5.43 12.66 2.77
N GLY A 25 -6.36 13.54 2.40
CA GLY A 25 -6.06 14.94 2.08
C GLY A 25 -5.31 15.21 0.77
N ASP A 26 -4.74 14.19 0.11
CA ASP A 26 -4.07 14.34 -1.19
C ASP A 26 -5.06 14.08 -2.34
N VAL A 27 -5.75 15.14 -2.77
CA VAL A 27 -6.76 15.06 -3.83
C VAL A 27 -6.17 14.49 -5.13
N LYS A 28 -4.93 14.83 -5.47
CA LYS A 28 -4.28 14.38 -6.71
C LYS A 28 -4.03 12.87 -6.65
N ALA A 29 -3.43 12.38 -5.57
CA ALA A 29 -3.19 10.95 -5.38
C ALA A 29 -4.50 10.15 -5.28
N LEU A 30 -5.52 10.70 -4.62
CA LEU A 30 -6.85 10.05 -4.52
C LEU A 30 -7.51 9.88 -5.89
N VAL A 31 -7.44 10.90 -6.76
CA VAL A 31 -8.02 10.84 -8.12
C VAL A 31 -7.25 9.87 -9.01
N LEU A 32 -5.91 9.97 -9.03
CA LEU A 32 -5.07 9.09 -9.83
C LEU A 32 -5.20 7.63 -9.37
N GLY A 33 -5.17 7.39 -8.06
CA GLY A 33 -5.38 6.05 -7.51
C GLY A 33 -6.77 5.48 -7.83
N ARG A 34 -7.83 6.31 -7.80
CA ARG A 34 -9.17 5.88 -8.26
C ARG A 34 -9.14 5.43 -9.71
N SER A 35 -8.54 6.25 -10.58
CA SER A 35 -8.46 5.98 -12.01
C SER A 35 -7.72 4.69 -12.29
N GLN A 36 -6.54 4.52 -11.68
CA GLN A 36 -5.69 3.35 -11.87
C GLN A 36 -6.38 2.04 -11.45
N ILE A 37 -7.05 2.03 -10.29
CA ILE A 37 -7.83 0.87 -9.84
C ILE A 37 -8.91 0.53 -10.87
N ASN A 38 -9.68 1.51 -11.33
CA ASN A 38 -10.75 1.27 -12.30
C ASN A 38 -10.23 0.76 -13.65
N ILE A 39 -9.11 1.30 -14.14
CA ILE A 39 -8.49 0.88 -15.40
C ILE A 39 -8.07 -0.59 -15.32
N GLU A 40 -7.36 -0.98 -14.25
CA GLU A 40 -6.84 -2.34 -14.14
C GLU A 40 -7.97 -3.37 -13.95
N TYR A 41 -9.01 -3.05 -13.18
CA TYR A 41 -10.17 -3.94 -13.05
C TYR A 41 -10.97 -4.04 -14.36
N LYS A 42 -11.12 -2.94 -15.11
CA LYS A 42 -11.81 -2.94 -16.40
C LYS A 42 -11.04 -3.76 -17.44
N LYS A 43 -9.70 -3.62 -17.48
CA LYS A 43 -8.81 -4.38 -18.37
C LYS A 43 -8.94 -5.90 -18.18
N ASN A 44 -9.19 -6.34 -16.95
CA ASN A 44 -9.27 -7.76 -16.58
C ASN A 44 -10.71 -8.30 -16.49
N GLN A 45 -11.73 -7.50 -16.86
CA GLN A 45 -13.15 -7.84 -16.67
C GLN A 45 -13.60 -9.08 -17.48
N ASP A 46 -13.03 -9.30 -18.66
CA ASP A 46 -13.45 -10.37 -19.59
C ASP A 46 -12.74 -11.71 -19.36
N ILE A 47 -11.90 -11.81 -18.32
CA ILE A 47 -11.20 -13.05 -17.97
C ILE A 47 -12.21 -14.07 -17.44
N LYS A 48 -12.24 -15.25 -18.07
CA LYS A 48 -13.12 -16.38 -17.68
C LYS A 48 -12.39 -17.50 -16.94
N ASP A 49 -11.07 -17.52 -16.99
CA ASP A 49 -10.24 -18.52 -16.30
C ASP A 49 -10.20 -18.25 -14.79
N ILE A 50 -10.71 -19.21 -14.02
CA ILE A 50 -10.81 -19.15 -12.56
C ILE A 50 -9.43 -19.02 -11.91
N ASN A 51 -8.42 -19.75 -12.41
CA ASN A 51 -7.07 -19.72 -11.83
C ASN A 51 -6.43 -18.34 -12.01
N LYS A 52 -6.65 -17.73 -13.17
CA LYS A 52 -6.18 -16.37 -13.45
C LYS A 52 -6.89 -15.33 -12.58
N ILE A 53 -8.20 -15.49 -12.34
CA ILE A 53 -8.96 -14.61 -11.43
C ILE A 53 -8.42 -14.70 -10.01
N ASN A 54 -8.18 -15.91 -9.50
CA ASN A 54 -7.64 -16.10 -8.15
C ASN A 54 -6.28 -15.42 -7.98
N LYS A 55 -5.39 -15.53 -8.96
CA LYS A 55 -4.09 -14.85 -8.94
C LYS A 55 -4.22 -13.31 -8.93
N LEU A 56 -5.20 -12.76 -9.66
CA LEU A 56 -5.48 -11.33 -9.66
C LEU A 56 -6.08 -10.85 -8.32
N ILE A 57 -6.90 -11.68 -7.68
CA ILE A 57 -7.42 -11.43 -6.32
C ILE A 57 -6.25 -11.36 -5.33
N GLU A 58 -5.37 -12.35 -5.34
CA GLU A 58 -4.17 -12.38 -4.48
C GLU A 58 -3.28 -11.15 -4.72
N THR A 59 -3.07 -10.80 -5.99
CA THR A 59 -2.32 -9.59 -6.36
C THR A 59 -2.97 -8.34 -5.77
N SER A 60 -4.30 -8.23 -5.83
CA SER A 60 -5.03 -7.08 -5.27
C SER A 60 -4.87 -6.98 -3.74
N MET A 61 -4.90 -8.12 -3.04
CA MET A 61 -4.66 -8.18 -1.59
C MET A 61 -3.23 -7.79 -1.22
N ASN A 62 -2.25 -8.23 -2.01
CA ASN A 62 -0.84 -7.87 -1.79
C ASN A 62 -0.61 -6.37 -1.99
N VAL A 63 -1.19 -5.78 -3.04
CA VAL A 63 -1.12 -4.32 -3.28
C VAL A 63 -1.79 -3.56 -2.13
N GLU A 64 -2.93 -4.02 -1.63
CA GLU A 64 -3.57 -3.42 -0.46
C GLU A 64 -2.65 -3.43 0.76
N LYS A 65 -2.03 -4.57 1.06
CA LYS A 65 -1.09 -4.71 2.18
C LYS A 65 0.10 -3.77 2.01
N GLU A 66 0.69 -3.75 0.82
CA GLU A 66 1.84 -2.89 0.50
C GLU A 66 1.50 -1.41 0.71
N LEU A 67 0.38 -0.94 0.16
CA LEU A 67 -0.07 0.45 0.35
C LEU A 67 -0.26 0.82 1.83
N LEU A 68 -0.78 -0.10 2.65
CA LEU A 68 -0.97 0.15 4.07
C LEU A 68 0.36 0.18 4.84
N THR A 69 1.28 -0.75 4.55
CA THR A 69 2.48 -0.95 5.36
C THR A 69 3.65 -0.08 4.96
N THR A 70 3.77 0.32 3.68
CA THR A 70 4.98 0.96 3.15
C THR A 70 4.81 2.44 2.82
N VAL A 71 3.59 2.88 2.45
CA VAL A 71 3.37 4.25 1.97
C VAL A 71 3.14 5.21 3.14
N ILE A 72 4.01 6.22 3.27
CA ILE A 72 3.90 7.30 4.27
C ILE A 72 3.69 8.63 3.55
N GLN A 73 2.81 9.48 4.09
CA GLN A 73 2.61 10.83 3.57
C GLN A 73 3.44 11.84 4.37
N ALA A 74 4.10 12.76 3.68
CA ALA A 74 4.74 13.92 4.28
C ALA A 74 3.94 15.18 3.92
N LYS A 75 3.44 15.89 4.94
CA LYS A 75 2.66 17.12 4.77
C LYS A 75 3.47 18.33 5.23
N GLU A 76 3.60 19.32 4.36
CA GLU A 76 4.24 20.58 4.72
C GLU A 76 3.37 21.35 5.73
N ILE A 77 3.97 21.74 6.85
CA ILE A 77 3.31 22.55 7.90
C ILE A 77 3.81 23.99 7.87
N LYS A 78 5.11 24.17 7.60
CA LYS A 78 5.78 25.46 7.44
C LYS A 78 6.74 25.35 6.26
N PRO A 79 7.17 26.47 5.65
CA PRO A 79 8.14 26.45 4.58
C PRO A 79 9.37 25.60 4.95
N GLY A 80 9.56 24.48 4.25
CA GLY A 80 10.68 23.56 4.48
C GLY A 80 10.54 22.62 5.67
N VAL A 81 9.42 22.62 6.40
CA VAL A 81 9.15 21.72 7.53
C VAL A 81 7.98 20.81 7.20
N TYR A 82 8.27 19.51 7.14
CA TYR A 82 7.31 18.46 6.80
C TYR A 82 7.03 17.57 8.01
N LYS A 83 5.76 17.21 8.18
CA LYS A 83 5.33 16.19 9.13
C LYS A 83 5.02 14.90 8.39
N ALA A 84 5.68 13.82 8.79
CA ALA A 84 5.32 12.47 8.35
C ALA A 84 4.06 12.00 9.09
N GLU A 85 3.05 11.56 8.34
CA GLU A 85 1.85 10.94 8.89
C GLU A 85 2.04 9.43 8.99
N ILE A 86 2.48 8.99 10.17
CA ILE A 86 2.74 7.57 10.45
C ILE A 86 1.48 6.93 11.03
N ARG A 87 0.73 6.22 10.18
CA ARG A 87 -0.42 5.38 10.55
C ARG A 87 -0.02 4.15 11.38
N PRO A 88 -0.93 3.55 12.17
CA PRO A 88 -0.64 2.37 12.99
C PRO A 88 -0.29 1.13 12.15
N GLU A 89 -0.85 1.00 10.94
CA GLU A 89 -0.65 -0.14 10.04
C GLU A 89 0.72 -0.17 9.35
N ILE A 90 1.48 0.92 9.43
CA ILE A 90 2.83 0.99 8.86
C ILE A 90 3.72 -0.03 9.58
N LEU A 91 4.40 -0.86 8.80
CA LEU A 91 5.33 -1.84 9.33
C LEU A 91 6.53 -1.08 9.91
N ARG A 92 6.70 -1.18 11.22
CA ARG A 92 7.86 -0.63 11.93
C ARG A 92 8.85 -1.76 12.18
N LEU A 93 10.13 -1.47 12.02
CA LEU A 93 11.20 -2.35 12.45
C LEU A 93 11.44 -2.17 13.95
N ASP A 94 11.94 -3.21 14.61
CA ASP A 94 12.39 -3.08 15.99
C ASP A 94 13.54 -2.09 16.05
N ASN A 95 13.45 -1.15 16.98
CA ASN A 95 14.50 -0.16 17.19
C ASN A 95 15.77 -0.89 17.63
N VAL A 96 16.82 -0.78 16.82
CA VAL A 96 18.17 -1.19 17.20
C VAL A 96 18.93 0.09 17.55
N PRO A 97 19.65 0.15 18.67
CA PRO A 97 20.48 1.31 18.96
C PRO A 97 21.43 1.56 17.79
N TYR A 98 21.51 2.83 17.38
CA TYR A 98 22.46 3.24 16.37
C TYR A 98 23.87 2.94 16.87
N LYS A 99 24.62 2.16 16.09
CA LYS A 99 26.03 1.88 16.35
C LYS A 99 26.83 2.72 15.38
N ASP A 100 27.68 3.59 15.92
CA ASP A 100 28.66 4.32 15.11
C ASP A 100 29.54 3.32 14.35
N CYS A 101 29.90 3.64 13.10
CA CYS A 101 30.71 2.77 12.25
C CYS A 101 32.05 2.35 12.88
N ASP A 102 32.54 3.11 13.86
CA ASP A 102 33.78 2.86 14.58
C ASP A 102 33.72 1.59 15.45
N GLU A 103 32.53 1.13 15.89
CA GLU A 103 32.38 -0.11 16.67
C GLU A 103 32.47 -1.40 15.83
N LEU A 104 32.46 -1.28 14.50
CA LEU A 104 32.59 -2.40 13.57
C LEU A 104 34.05 -2.69 13.18
N ILE A 105 34.99 -1.87 13.64
CA ILE A 105 36.43 -2.06 13.44
C ILE A 105 37.01 -2.66 14.74
N ASP A 106 37.36 -3.95 14.64
CA ASP A 106 38.23 -4.73 15.53
C ASP A 106 37.72 -5.26 16.89
N LYS A 107 37.45 -6.58 16.90
CA LYS A 107 37.91 -7.50 17.96
C LYS A 107 38.41 -8.86 17.42
N ASN A 108 39.07 -8.88 16.26
CA ASN A 108 39.85 -10.04 15.79
C ASN A 108 41.31 -9.63 15.52
N LYS A 109 41.96 -9.03 16.52
CA LYS A 109 43.40 -8.86 16.57
C LYS A 109 43.95 -9.46 17.85
#